data_AF-A0A1V5MBK2-F1
#
_entry.id   AF-A0A1V5MBK2-F1
#
_cell.length_a   1.000
_cell.length_b   1.000
_cell.length_c   1.000
_cell.angle_alpha   90.00
_cell.angle_beta   90.00
_cell.angle_gamma   90.00
#
_symmetry.space_group_name_H-M   'P 1'
#
loop_
_entity.id
_entity.type
_entity.pdbx_description
1 polymer ?
#
loop_
_entity_poly.entity_id
_entity_poly.type
_entity_poly.pdbx_seq_one_letter_code
_entity_poly.pdbx_strand_id
1 'polypeptide(L)'
;MDHFEVEDSKEPALPSGVATTFVPGRNILFFTIAANRAYVHNVDSIVVGVAQQDYGGYPDCRQDFISKLEAALVSGLDRRLEIVTPLMNMTKKETVELAQSLPGCLDALAYSTTCYEGHFPPCGKCHSCVLRAKGFAEAGVNDPLLERAAVAISKV
;
A
#
# COMPACT_ATOMS: atom_id res chain seq x y z
N MET A 1 -29.80 -23.52 -23.76
CA MET A 1 -28.79 -22.91 -22.87
C MET A 1 -27.62 -22.64 -23.77
N ASP A 2 -27.58 -21.43 -24.32
CA ASP A 2 -26.50 -21.05 -25.21
C ASP A 2 -25.22 -20.93 -24.38
N HIS A 3 -24.22 -21.70 -24.78
CA HIS A 3 -22.88 -21.63 -24.23
C HIS A 3 -22.33 -20.24 -24.54
N PHE A 4 -22.20 -19.39 -23.52
CA PHE A 4 -21.42 -18.17 -23.60
C PHE A 4 -19.96 -18.59 -23.70
N GLU A 5 -19.46 -18.72 -24.93
CA GLU A 5 -18.03 -18.79 -25.18
C GLU A 5 -17.45 -17.42 -24.83
N VAL A 6 -16.74 -17.35 -23.71
CA VAL A 6 -15.91 -16.19 -23.39
C VAL A 6 -14.75 -16.25 -24.38
N GLU A 7 -14.87 -15.49 -25.47
CA GLU A 7 -13.73 -15.17 -26.32
C GLU A 7 -12.61 -14.67 -25.42
N ASP A 8 -11.44 -15.31 -25.51
CA ASP A 8 -10.20 -14.94 -24.83
C ASP A 8 -9.76 -13.57 -25.39
N SER A 9 -10.44 -12.52 -24.94
CA SER A 9 -10.16 -11.15 -25.31
C SER A 9 -8.77 -10.88 -24.75
N LYS A 10 -7.76 -10.90 -25.63
CA LYS A 10 -6.40 -10.42 -25.36
C LYS A 10 -6.51 -9.23 -24.43
N GLU A 11 -6.09 -9.41 -23.17
CA GLU A 11 -6.10 -8.35 -22.18
C GLU A 11 -5.50 -7.11 -22.84
N PRO A 12 -6.19 -5.94 -22.80
CA PRO A 12 -5.64 -4.75 -23.40
C PRO A 12 -4.26 -4.53 -22.78
N ALA A 13 -3.22 -4.56 -23.61
CA ALA A 13 -1.85 -4.35 -23.17
C ALA A 13 -1.83 -3.03 -22.39
N LEU A 14 -1.61 -3.15 -21.08
CA LEU A 14 -1.57 -2.00 -20.20
C LEU A 14 -0.52 -1.02 -20.74
N PRO A 15 -0.74 0.30 -20.64
CA PRO A 15 0.24 1.31 -21.05
C PRO A 15 1.62 0.94 -20.48
N SER A 16 2.67 1.10 -21.28
CA SER A 16 4.03 0.74 -20.88
C SER A 16 4.39 1.38 -19.53
N GLY A 17 4.67 0.55 -18.52
CA GLY A 17 5.01 0.98 -17.16
C GLY A 17 3.95 0.73 -16.09
N VAL A 18 2.78 0.20 -16.46
CA VAL A 18 1.74 -0.17 -15.50
C VAL A 18 1.90 -1.64 -15.08
N ALA A 19 1.94 -1.90 -13.77
CA ALA A 19 2.11 -3.26 -13.24
C ALA A 19 0.93 -4.16 -13.61
N THR A 20 1.17 -5.47 -13.73
CA THR A 20 0.13 -6.50 -13.95
C THR A 20 -0.94 -6.54 -12.84
N THR A 21 -0.69 -5.87 -11.72
CA THR A 21 -1.62 -5.73 -10.59
C THR A 21 -2.54 -4.50 -10.68
N PHE A 22 -2.54 -3.80 -11.82
CA PHE A 22 -3.30 -2.57 -12.00
C PHE A 22 -4.79 -2.82 -12.14
N VAL A 23 -5.54 -2.22 -11.21
CA VAL A 23 -6.99 -2.15 -11.26
C VAL A 23 -7.36 -0.67 -11.27
N PRO A 24 -7.98 -0.15 -12.35
CA PRO A 24 -8.26 1.27 -12.49
C PRO A 24 -9.21 1.76 -11.39
N GLY A 25 -8.84 2.86 -10.73
CA GLY A 25 -9.69 3.53 -9.74
C GLY A 25 -9.95 2.75 -8.46
N ARG A 26 -9.19 1.69 -8.18
CA ARG A 26 -9.37 0.86 -6.98
C ARG A 26 -9.30 1.67 -5.69
N ASN A 27 -8.39 2.64 -5.59
CA ASN A 27 -8.32 3.46 -4.38
C ASN A 27 -9.54 4.36 -4.21
N ILE A 28 -10.15 4.84 -5.30
CA ILE A 28 -11.41 5.62 -5.25
C ILE A 28 -12.49 4.81 -4.51
N LEU A 29 -12.64 3.54 -4.88
CA LEU A 29 -13.58 2.62 -4.23
C LEU A 29 -13.23 2.43 -2.75
N PHE A 30 -11.96 2.18 -2.42
CA PHE A 30 -11.51 1.99 -1.04
C PHE A 30 -11.79 3.21 -0.16
N PHE A 31 -11.49 4.42 -0.63
CA PHE A 31 -11.79 5.66 0.09
C PHE A 31 -13.28 5.86 0.30
N THR A 32 -14.10 5.53 -0.69
CA THR A 32 -15.57 5.66 -0.60
C THR A 32 -16.13 4.73 0.48
N ILE A 33 -15.65 3.48 0.53
CA ILE A 33 -16.01 2.50 1.57
C ILE A 33 -15.52 2.95 2.95
N ALA A 34 -14.28 3.42 3.04
CA ALA A 34 -13.69 3.91 4.29
C ALA A 34 -14.45 5.13 4.84
N ALA A 35 -14.84 6.06 3.98
CA ALA A 35 -15.62 7.24 4.35
C ALA A 35 -17.01 6.89 4.86
N ASN A 36 -17.71 5.95 4.20
CA ASN A 36 -18.97 5.43 4.71
C ASN A 36 -18.81 4.81 6.11
N ARG A 37 -17.76 4.00 6.32
CA ARG A 37 -17.48 3.41 7.62
C ARG A 37 -17.13 4.45 8.67
N ALA A 38 -16.29 5.43 8.34
CA ALA A 38 -15.94 6.52 9.24
C ALA A 38 -17.18 7.28 9.71
N TYR A 39 -18.11 7.57 8.79
CA TYR A 39 -19.39 8.19 9.11
C TYR A 39 -20.21 7.39 10.13
N VAL A 40 -20.42 6.10 9.89
CA VAL A 40 -21.20 5.21 10.77
C VAL A 40 -20.57 5.06 12.16
N HIS A 41 -19.25 5.13 12.25
CA HIS A 41 -18.49 4.98 13.49
C HIS A 41 -18.17 6.30 14.19
N ASN A 42 -18.67 7.43 13.70
CA ASN A 42 -18.35 8.76 14.22
C ASN A 42 -16.85 9.08 14.25
N VAL A 43 -16.13 8.65 13.22
CA VAL A 43 -14.70 8.92 13.03
C VAL A 43 -14.55 10.03 11.99
N ASP A 44 -13.71 11.02 12.31
CA ASP A 44 -13.47 12.17 11.44
C ASP A 44 -12.16 12.07 10.64
N SER A 45 -11.43 10.95 10.77
CA SER A 45 -10.13 10.76 10.11
C SER A 45 -9.97 9.37 9.52
N ILE A 46 -9.48 9.30 8.28
CA ILE A 46 -9.06 8.07 7.60
C ILE A 46 -7.56 8.13 7.42
N VAL A 47 -6.82 7.19 8.00
CA VAL A 47 -5.38 7.08 7.80
C VAL A 47 -5.11 6.05 6.71
N VAL A 48 -4.31 6.42 5.70
CA VAL A 48 -3.96 5.53 4.60
C VAL A 48 -2.46 5.58 4.29
N GLY A 49 -1.90 4.42 3.97
CA GLY A 49 -0.47 4.25 3.68
C GLY A 49 -0.06 4.52 2.23
N VAL A 50 -0.82 5.30 1.45
CA VAL A 50 -0.42 5.63 0.08
C VAL A 50 0.78 6.58 0.08
N ALA A 51 1.71 6.36 -0.86
CA ALA A 51 2.88 7.21 -1.07
C ALA A 51 3.00 7.54 -2.56
N GLN A 52 3.21 8.81 -2.90
CA GLN A 52 3.33 9.22 -4.30
C GLN A 52 4.71 8.94 -4.90
N GLN A 53 5.72 8.67 -4.08
CA GLN A 53 7.04 8.26 -4.56
C GLN A 53 7.04 6.83 -5.13
N ASP A 54 6.11 6.00 -4.66
CA ASP A 54 5.91 4.62 -5.13
C ASP A 54 4.86 4.54 -6.25
N TYR A 55 4.66 5.63 -6.99
CA TYR A 55 3.51 5.88 -7.86
C TYR A 55 3.16 4.72 -8.78
N GLY A 56 4.12 3.94 -9.28
CA GLY A 56 3.85 2.72 -10.09
C GLY A 56 2.91 2.92 -11.30
N GLY A 57 2.64 4.17 -11.70
CA GLY A 57 1.64 4.54 -12.70
C GLY A 57 0.25 4.97 -12.19
N TYR A 58 -0.06 4.87 -10.89
CA TYR A 58 -1.40 4.97 -10.29
C TYR A 58 -1.85 6.40 -9.93
N PRO A 59 -2.66 7.09 -10.77
CA PRO A 59 -3.07 8.48 -10.54
C PRO A 59 -3.81 8.69 -9.22
N ASP A 60 -4.45 7.64 -8.72
CA ASP A 60 -5.23 7.56 -7.49
C ASP A 60 -4.40 7.39 -6.20
N CYS A 61 -3.07 7.56 -6.28
CA CYS A 61 -2.16 7.62 -5.12
C CYS A 61 -1.55 9.02 -4.88
N ARG A 62 -1.84 10.02 -5.74
CA ARG A 62 -1.21 11.35 -5.68
C ARG A 62 -1.89 12.27 -4.68
N GLN A 63 -1.11 13.16 -4.06
CA GLN A 63 -1.66 14.17 -3.14
C GLN A 63 -2.79 15.01 -3.76
N ASP A 64 -2.64 15.41 -5.03
CA ASP A 64 -3.67 16.17 -5.75
C ASP A 64 -5.00 15.42 -5.85
N PHE A 65 -4.96 14.10 -6.12
CA PHE A 65 -6.15 13.26 -6.12
C PHE A 65 -6.76 13.13 -4.73
N ILE A 66 -5.94 12.84 -3.71
CA ILE A 66 -6.38 12.66 -2.33
C ILE A 66 -7.11 13.91 -1.82
N SER A 67 -6.54 15.10 -2.06
CA SER A 67 -7.14 16.37 -1.64
C SER A 67 -8.48 16.66 -2.33
N LYS A 68 -8.61 16.34 -3.63
CA LYS A 68 -9.88 16.48 -4.36
C LYS A 68 -10.94 15.50 -3.87
N LEU A 69 -10.53 14.26 -3.58
CA LEU A 69 -11.44 13.23 -3.09
C LEU A 69 -11.94 13.55 -1.68
N GLU A 70 -11.05 14.00 -0.79
CA GLU A 70 -11.43 14.45 0.55
C GLU A 70 -12.52 15.53 0.49
N ALA A 71 -12.32 16.57 -0.33
CA ALA A 71 -13.29 17.64 -0.50
C ALA A 71 -14.66 17.12 -1.01
N ALA A 72 -14.63 16.17 -1.95
CA ALA A 72 -15.85 15.55 -2.46
C ALA A 72 -16.57 14.72 -1.39
N LEU A 73 -15.83 13.96 -0.56
CA LEU A 73 -16.39 13.15 0.52
C LEU A 73 -16.98 14.02 1.64
N VAL A 74 -16.27 15.07 2.06
CA VAL A 74 -16.76 16.05 3.05
C VAL A 74 -18.08 16.66 2.59
N SER A 75 -18.14 17.09 1.32
CA SER A 75 -19.35 17.65 0.72
C SER A 75 -20.48 16.63 0.64
N GLY A 76 -20.20 15.41 0.17
CA GLY A 76 -21.21 14.36 0.00
C GLY A 76 -21.76 13.79 1.31
N LEU A 77 -20.98 13.84 2.39
CA LEU A 77 -21.38 13.37 3.72
C LEU A 77 -21.97 14.49 4.60
N ASP A 78 -21.88 15.75 4.16
CA ASP A 78 -22.18 16.94 4.97
C ASP A 78 -21.54 16.87 6.37
N ARG A 79 -20.26 16.47 6.40
CA ARG A 79 -19.54 16.17 7.64
C ARG A 79 -18.04 16.38 7.49
N ARG A 80 -17.39 16.84 8.57
CA ARG A 80 -15.93 16.88 8.68
C ARG A 80 -15.33 15.47 8.50
N LEU A 81 -14.37 15.37 7.61
CA LEU A 81 -13.56 14.18 7.36
C LEU A 81 -12.17 14.63 6.91
N GLU A 82 -11.12 13.95 7.38
CA GLU A 82 -9.73 14.19 7.03
C GLU A 82 -9.09 12.89 6.53
N ILE A 83 -8.46 12.91 5.36
CA ILE A 83 -7.66 11.81 4.82
C ILE A 83 -6.20 12.08 5.14
N VAL A 84 -5.69 11.38 6.15
CA VAL A 84 -4.31 11.48 6.61
C VAL A 84 -3.45 10.51 5.82
N THR A 85 -2.41 11.04 5.17
CA THR A 85 -1.43 10.29 4.35
C THR A 85 -0.01 10.46 4.89
N PRO A 86 0.34 9.85 6.04
CA PRO A 86 1.61 10.12 6.73
C PRO A 86 2.85 9.82 5.88
N LEU A 87 2.71 8.89 4.93
CA LEU A 87 3.80 8.40 4.09
C LEU A 87 3.84 9.08 2.70
N MET A 88 2.96 10.06 2.42
CA MET A 88 2.75 10.61 1.07
C MET A 88 4.08 10.97 0.39
N ASN A 89 4.92 11.71 1.10
CA ASN A 89 6.17 12.27 0.59
C ASN A 89 7.42 11.52 1.07
N MET A 90 7.24 10.35 1.71
CA MET A 90 8.35 9.58 2.27
C MET A 90 8.87 8.55 1.26
N THR A 91 10.20 8.42 1.23
CA THR A 91 10.92 7.31 0.64
C THR A 91 10.74 6.05 1.49
N LYS A 92 11.14 4.89 0.95
CA LYS A 92 11.20 3.65 1.73
C LYS A 92 12.19 3.75 2.90
N LYS A 93 13.31 4.45 2.72
CA LYS A 93 14.25 4.77 3.80
C LYS A 93 13.55 5.56 4.92
N GLU A 94 12.92 6.68 4.58
CA GLU A 94 12.24 7.54 5.58
C GLU A 94 11.09 6.80 6.28
N THR A 95 10.41 5.88 5.57
CA THR A 95 9.39 5.02 6.19
C THR A 95 9.98 4.06 7.22
N VAL A 96 11.18 3.51 6.95
CA VAL A 96 11.91 2.67 7.92
C VAL A 96 12.38 3.50 9.12
N GLU A 97 12.92 4.69 8.88
CA GLU A 97 13.34 5.63 9.94
C GLU A 97 12.14 6.06 10.80
N LEU A 98 10.98 6.32 10.20
CA LEU A 98 9.74 6.58 10.93
C LEU A 98 9.35 5.40 11.81
N ALA A 99 9.38 4.17 11.28
CA ALA A 99 9.06 2.97 12.05
C ALA A 99 10.04 2.74 13.21
N GLN A 100 11.31 3.11 13.05
CA GLN A 100 12.30 3.08 14.13
C GLN A 100 12.04 4.15 15.20
N SER A 101 11.54 5.33 14.80
CA SER A 101 11.24 6.42 15.73
C SER A 101 10.01 6.18 16.61
N LEU A 102 9.11 5.28 16.19
CA LEU A 102 7.85 5.01 16.85
C LEU A 102 7.90 3.72 17.68
N PRO A 103 7.51 3.74 18.97
CA PRO A 103 7.57 2.56 19.84
C PRO A 103 6.84 1.35 19.26
N GLY A 104 7.56 0.23 19.12
CA GLY A 104 7.02 -1.06 18.65
C GLY A 104 6.75 -1.15 17.14
N CYS A 105 6.87 -0.06 16.37
CA CYS A 105 6.58 -0.09 14.94
C CYS A 105 7.63 -0.89 14.15
N LEU A 106 8.92 -0.76 14.47
CA LEU A 106 9.97 -1.56 13.84
C LEU A 106 9.74 -3.06 14.08
N ASP A 107 9.49 -3.47 15.32
CA ASP A 107 9.22 -4.87 15.67
C ASP A 107 7.97 -5.43 14.94
N ALA A 108 6.92 -4.61 14.81
CA ALA A 108 5.71 -4.98 14.07
C ALA A 108 6.01 -5.30 12.59
N LEU A 109 7.02 -4.68 11.98
CA LEU A 109 7.41 -4.98 10.60
C LEU A 109 7.92 -6.42 10.43
N ALA A 110 8.33 -7.11 11.50
CA ALA A 110 8.67 -8.53 11.45
C ALA A 110 7.48 -9.39 11.01
N TYR A 111 6.25 -8.94 11.29
CA TYR A 111 4.99 -9.65 11.04
C TYR A 111 4.22 -9.14 9.83
N SER A 112 4.78 -8.16 9.10
CA SER A 112 4.18 -7.64 7.88
C SER A 112 4.38 -8.56 6.67
N THR A 113 3.48 -8.49 5.69
CA THR A 113 3.63 -9.14 4.38
C THR A 113 3.84 -8.07 3.32
N THR A 114 5.03 -8.07 2.71
CA THR A 114 5.38 -7.15 1.61
C THR A 114 5.56 -7.89 0.28
N CYS A 115 5.94 -9.17 0.32
CA CYS A 115 6.16 -9.99 -0.87
C CYS A 115 4.87 -10.16 -1.68
N TYR A 116 4.92 -9.89 -3.00
CA TYR A 116 3.79 -10.11 -3.90
C TYR A 116 3.36 -11.58 -4.02
N GLU A 117 4.28 -12.52 -3.76
CA GLU A 117 3.98 -13.95 -3.72
C GLU A 117 3.38 -14.39 -2.36
N GLY A 118 3.34 -13.50 -1.36
CA GLY A 118 2.80 -13.80 -0.03
C GLY A 118 3.63 -14.78 0.81
N HIS A 119 4.83 -15.16 0.36
CA HIS A 119 5.68 -16.13 1.05
C HIS A 119 6.30 -15.61 2.35
N PHE A 120 6.52 -16.52 3.30
CA PHE A 120 7.41 -16.34 4.45
C PHE A 120 8.38 -17.55 4.52
N PRO A 121 9.70 -17.37 4.37
CA PRO A 121 10.42 -16.12 4.10
C PRO A 121 10.00 -15.44 2.77
N PRO A 122 10.22 -14.13 2.62
CA PRO A 122 9.84 -13.41 1.40
C PRO A 122 10.69 -13.88 0.22
N CYS A 123 10.14 -13.86 -1.00
CA CYS A 123 10.82 -14.44 -2.17
C CYS A 123 12.15 -13.73 -2.57
N GLY A 124 12.45 -12.56 -2.01
CA GLY A 124 13.67 -11.78 -2.28
C GLY A 124 13.79 -11.17 -3.69
N LYS A 125 12.96 -11.59 -4.66
CA LYS A 125 13.11 -11.23 -6.08
C LYS A 125 12.02 -10.31 -6.66
N CYS A 126 10.82 -10.29 -6.06
CA CYS A 126 9.73 -9.44 -6.58
C CYS A 126 9.99 -7.95 -6.31
N HIS A 127 9.37 -7.06 -7.10
CA HIS A 127 9.58 -5.61 -6.99
C HIS A 127 9.41 -5.07 -5.56
N SER A 128 8.36 -5.53 -4.86
CA SER A 128 8.09 -5.12 -3.47
C SER A 128 9.18 -5.58 -2.48
N CYS A 129 9.72 -6.80 -2.66
CA CYS A 129 10.85 -7.28 -1.85
C CYS A 129 12.11 -6.43 -2.09
N VAL A 130 12.41 -6.10 -3.35
CA VAL A 130 13.57 -5.28 -3.71
C VAL A 130 13.46 -3.87 -3.11
N LEU A 131 12.29 -3.23 -3.19
CA LEU A 131 12.06 -1.91 -2.59
C LEU A 131 12.20 -1.93 -1.07
N ARG A 132 11.67 -2.97 -0.40
CA ARG A 132 11.83 -3.14 1.05
C ARG A 132 13.30 -3.30 1.43
N ALA A 133 14.02 -4.22 0.79
CA ALA A 133 15.42 -4.48 1.07
C ALA A 133 16.27 -3.21 0.87
N LYS A 134 16.01 -2.45 -0.20
CA LYS A 134 16.65 -1.15 -0.46
C LYS A 134 16.38 -0.14 0.67
N GLY A 135 15.12 0.00 1.10
CA GLY A 135 14.76 0.93 2.17
C GLY A 135 15.46 0.64 3.50
N PHE A 136 15.52 -0.63 3.92
CA PHE A 136 16.25 -1.04 5.12
C PHE A 136 17.76 -0.81 4.99
N ALA A 137 18.35 -1.17 3.83
CA ALA A 137 19.77 -0.96 3.58
C ALA A 137 20.16 0.52 3.60
N GLU A 138 19.36 1.40 2.98
CA GLU A 138 19.59 2.85 2.97
C GLU A 138 19.40 3.51 4.34
N ALA A 139 18.56 2.93 5.20
CA ALA A 139 18.37 3.36 6.58
C ALA A 139 19.47 2.85 7.53
N GLY A 140 20.28 1.86 7.10
CA GLY A 140 21.27 1.21 7.97
C GLY A 140 20.63 0.39 9.09
N VAL A 141 19.42 -0.12 8.88
CA VAL A 141 18.64 -0.89 9.85
C VAL A 141 18.44 -2.30 9.33
N ASN A 142 18.65 -3.31 10.19
CA ASN A 142 18.33 -4.69 9.83
C ASN A 142 16.83 -4.87 9.64
N ASP A 143 16.44 -5.65 8.63
CA ASP A 143 15.03 -5.98 8.41
C ASP A 143 14.56 -7.03 9.43
N PRO A 144 13.67 -6.68 10.39
CA PRO A 144 13.25 -7.61 11.45
C PRO A 144 12.43 -8.79 10.92
N LEU A 145 11.86 -8.68 9.71
CA LEU A 145 11.20 -9.80 9.02
C LEU A 145 12.23 -10.86 8.59
N LEU A 146 13.40 -10.43 8.11
CA LEU A 146 14.48 -11.34 7.72
C LEU A 146 15.16 -11.94 8.95
N GLU A 147 15.34 -11.18 10.02
CA GLU A 147 15.84 -11.69 11.30
C GLU A 147 14.92 -12.80 11.84
N ARG A 148 13.60 -12.57 11.84
CA ARG A 148 12.61 -13.59 12.23
C ARG A 148 12.67 -14.82 11.32
N ALA A 149 12.80 -14.62 10.01
CA ALA A 149 12.91 -15.72 9.05
C ALA A 149 14.16 -16.58 9.28
N ALA A 150 15.31 -15.96 9.57
CA ALA A 150 16.55 -16.66 9.86
C ALA A 150 16.44 -17.55 11.12
N VAL A 151 15.79 -17.05 12.18
CA VAL A 151 15.52 -17.83 13.41
C VAL A 151 14.58 -19.00 13.15
N ALA A 152 13.61 -18.84 12.24
CA ALA A 152 12.69 -19.92 11.90
C ALA A 152 13.41 -21.05 11.13
N ILE A 153 14.33 -20.71 10.23
CA ILE A 153 15.09 -21.68 9.43
C ILE A 153 16.10 -22.45 10.28
N SER A 154 16.75 -21.80 11.25
CA SER A 154 17.74 -22.46 12.11
C SER A 154 17.17 -23.42 13.15
N LYS A 155 15.84 -23.46 13.29
CA LYS A 155 15.10 -24.38 14.18
C LYS A 155 14.52 -25.61 13.46
N VAL A 156 14.74 -25.73 12.15
CA VAL A 156 14.37 -26.88 11.31
C VAL A 156 15.62 -27.71 11.04
#